data_AF-A0A537CA98-F1
#
_entry.id   AF-A0A537CA98-F1
#
_cell.length_a   1.000
_cell.length_b   1.000
_cell.length_c   1.000
_cell.angle_alpha   90.00
_cell.angle_beta   90.00
_cell.angle_gamma   90.00
#
_symmetry.space_group_name_H-M   'P 1'
#
loop_
_entity.id
_entity.type
_entity.pdbx_description
1 polymer ?
#
loop_
_entity_poly.entity_id
_entity_poly.type
_entity_poly.pdbx_seq_one_letter_code
_entity_poly.pdbx_strand_id
1 'polypeptide(L)'
;MEVFDIFLLEAILNGLLLGGLLALLSLGLNLIFGVIDVVWICYAELIMCGMYAVYYLHVQYHWPLLAAMAAAVVIVAVLGVILHQFVIRPVLGAE
;
A
#
# COMPACT_ATOMS: atom_id res chain seq x y z
N MET A 1 23.02 25.78 -22.56
CA MET A 1 22.96 24.67 -21.57
C MET A 1 21.69 24.88 -20.77
N GLU A 2 20.54 24.50 -21.33
CA GLU A 2 19.24 24.55 -20.65
C GLU A 2 19.07 23.27 -19.81
N VAL A 3 20.02 23.01 -18.92
CA VAL A 3 19.95 21.85 -18.02
C VAL A 3 18.86 22.09 -16.97
N PHE A 4 18.63 23.34 -16.59
CA PHE A 4 17.61 23.75 -15.63
C PHE A 4 16.33 24.20 -16.35
N ASP A 5 15.73 23.27 -17.09
CA ASP A 5 14.45 23.49 -17.75
C ASP A 5 13.29 22.90 -16.93
N ILE A 6 12.06 23.31 -17.22
CA ILE A 6 10.85 22.88 -16.48
C ILE A 6 10.74 21.34 -16.39
N PHE A 7 11.21 20.64 -17.42
CA PHE A 7 11.25 19.17 -17.48
C PHE A 7 12.18 18.55 -16.45
N LEU A 8 13.30 19.20 -16.09
CA LEU A 8 14.19 18.70 -15.05
C LEU A 8 13.50 18.77 -13.68
N LEU A 9 12.81 19.87 -13.40
CA LEU A 9 12.05 20.03 -12.15
C LEU A 9 10.93 18.99 -12.05
N GLU A 10 10.19 18.76 -13.13
CA GLU A 10 9.15 17.74 -13.20
C GLU A 10 9.73 16.32 -12.99
N ALA A 11 10.87 16.00 -13.61
CA ALA A 11 11.53 14.71 -13.44
C ALA A 11 11.98 14.47 -11.99
N ILE A 12 12.54 15.50 -11.34
CA ILE A 12 12.95 15.43 -9.92
C ILE A 12 11.72 15.23 -9.03
N LEU A 13 10.64 15.98 -9.26
CA LEU A 13 9.41 15.85 -8.49
C LEU A 13 8.76 14.47 -8.66
N ASN A 14 8.64 13.99 -9.90
CA ASN A 14 8.13 12.64 -10.18
C ASN A 14 9.02 11.56 -9.55
N GLY A 15 10.34 11.72 -9.64
CA GLY A 15 11.31 10.82 -9.02
C GLY A 15 11.17 10.79 -7.49
N LEU A 16 10.97 11.94 -6.85
CA LEU A 16 10.75 12.05 -5.41
C LEU A 16 9.41 11.44 -4.99
N LEU A 17 8.33 11.69 -5.73
CA LEU A 17 7.02 11.11 -5.46
C LEU A 17 7.04 9.59 -5.61
N LEU A 18 7.65 9.08 -6.68
CA LEU A 18 7.81 7.64 -6.91
C LEU A 18 8.71 7.01 -5.83
N GLY A 19 9.85 7.64 -5.53
CA GLY A 19 10.76 7.19 -4.47
C GLY A 19 10.08 7.18 -3.11
N GLY A 20 9.28 8.20 -2.78
CA GLY A 20 8.48 8.27 -1.57
C GLY A 20 7.44 7.16 -1.47
N LEU A 21 6.74 6.86 -2.58
CA LEU A 21 5.81 5.73 -2.65
C LEU A 21 6.51 4.39 -2.37
N LEU A 22 7.66 4.14 -3.00
CA LEU A 22 8.46 2.93 -2.77
C LEU A 22 9.02 2.86 -1.34
N ALA A 23 9.46 3.99 -0.78
CA ALA A 23 9.95 4.06 0.59
C ALA A 23 8.85 3.77 1.62
N LEU A 24 7.64 4.31 1.43
CA LEU A 24 6.48 4.03 2.27
C LEU A 24 6.08 2.55 2.20
N LEU A 25 6.09 1.96 1.00
CA LEU A 25 5.83 0.53 0.81
C LEU A 25 6.86 -0.35 1.51
N SER A 26 8.14 0.01 1.45
CA SER A 26 9.21 -0.71 2.16
C SER A 26 9.09 -0.58 3.69
N LEU A 27 8.75 0.62 4.18
CA LEU A 27 8.54 0.87 5.61
C LEU A 27 7.39 0.01 6.16
N GLY A 28 6.27 -0.07 5.46
CA GLY A 28 5.14 -0.91 5.86
C GLY A 28 5.53 -2.38 6.02
N LEU A 29 6.30 -2.90 5.07
CA LEU A 29 6.81 -4.27 5.10
C LEU A 29 7.72 -4.51 6.32
N ASN A 30 8.64 -3.58 6.60
CA ASN A 30 9.54 -3.64 7.75
C ASN A 30 8.75 -3.69 9.08
N LEU A 31 7.72 -2.86 9.23
CA LEU A 31 6.88 -2.85 10.44
C LEU A 31 6.16 -4.19 10.68
N ILE A 32 5.69 -4.84 9.62
CA ILE A 32 5.00 -6.14 9.73
C ILE A 32 6.00 -7.24 10.13
N PHE A 33 7.13 -7.29 9.43
CA PHE A 33 8.17 -8.28 9.72
C PHE A 33 8.73 -8.13 11.12
N GLY A 34 9.02 -6.91 11.57
CA GLY A 34 9.62 -6.65 12.87
C GLY A 34 8.72 -6.98 14.06
N VAL A 35 7.43 -7.26 13.83
CA VAL A 35 6.47 -7.62 14.90
C VAL A 35 6.10 -9.10 14.84
N ILE A 36 5.95 -9.68 13.65
CA ILE A 36 5.34 -11.01 13.48
C ILE A 36 6.40 -12.10 13.26
N ASP A 37 7.66 -11.77 12.92
CA ASP A 37 8.76 -12.72 12.62
C ASP A 37 8.40 -13.81 11.57
N VAL A 38 7.32 -13.62 10.79
CA VAL A 38 6.86 -14.54 9.74
C VAL A 38 6.95 -13.90 8.36
N VAL A 39 7.36 -14.68 7.36
CA VAL A 39 7.42 -14.25 5.95
C VAL A 39 6.04 -13.96 5.37
N TRP A 40 5.74 -12.66 5.24
CA TRP A 40 4.47 -12.18 4.71
C TRP A 40 4.49 -12.11 3.18
N ILE A 41 4.22 -13.25 2.53
CA ILE A 41 4.21 -13.37 1.07
C ILE A 41 3.05 -12.55 0.47
N CYS A 42 1.90 -12.48 1.15
CA CYS A 42 0.69 -11.81 0.69
C CYS A 42 0.70 -10.26 0.77
N TYR A 43 1.85 -9.67 1.09
CA TYR A 43 1.95 -8.22 1.31
C TYR A 43 1.60 -7.42 0.06
N ALA A 44 2.16 -7.81 -1.08
CA ALA A 44 1.93 -7.13 -2.36
C ALA A 44 0.46 -7.24 -2.79
N GLU A 45 -0.19 -8.38 -2.55
CA GLU A 45 -1.60 -8.59 -2.85
C GLU A 45 -2.51 -7.67 -2.01
N LEU A 46 -2.23 -7.51 -0.71
CA LEU A 46 -2.97 -6.59 0.16
C LEU A 46 -2.87 -5.13 -0.31
N ILE A 47 -1.67 -4.71 -0.74
CA ILE A 47 -1.46 -3.39 -1.33
C ILE A 47 -2.29 -3.23 -2.61
N MET A 48 -2.24 -4.22 -3.51
CA MET A 48 -3.00 -4.19 -4.75
C MET A 48 -4.51 -4.11 -4.50
N CYS A 49 -5.04 -4.85 -3.52
CA CYS A 49 -6.44 -4.73 -3.12
C CYS A 49 -6.81 -3.30 -2.68
N GLY A 50 -5.96 -2.63 -1.91
CA GLY A 50 -6.16 -1.24 -1.53
C GLY A 50 -6.16 -0.28 -2.73
N MET A 51 -5.20 -0.45 -3.64
CA MET A 51 -5.10 0.36 -4.86
C MET A 51 -6.33 0.17 -5.76
N TYR A 52 -6.76 -1.07 -5.98
CA TYR A 52 -7.96 -1.37 -6.76
C TYR A 52 -9.23 -0.85 -6.08
N ALA A 53 -9.32 -0.91 -4.75
CA ALA A 53 -10.46 -0.34 -4.03
C ALA A 53 -10.58 1.17 -4.28
N VAL A 54 -9.48 1.92 -4.21
CA VAL A 54 -9.49 3.35 -4.54
C VAL A 54 -9.85 3.57 -6.01
N TYR A 55 -9.26 2.79 -6.93
CA TYR A 55 -9.56 2.89 -8.36
C TYR A 55 -11.04 2.70 -8.65
N TYR A 56 -11.65 1.62 -8.17
CA TYR A 56 -13.06 1.36 -8.42
C TYR A 56 -13.97 2.41 -7.76
N LEU A 57 -13.71 2.78 -6.51
CA LEU A 57 -14.52 3.77 -5.80
C LEU A 57 -14.44 5.15 -6.45
N HIS A 58 -13.24 5.60 -6.80
CA HIS A 58 -13.05 6.94 -7.36
C HIS A 58 -13.35 7.01 -8.86
N VAL A 59 -12.83 6.07 -9.66
CA VAL A 59 -12.95 6.12 -11.13
C VAL A 59 -14.30 5.59 -11.61
N GLN A 60 -14.75 4.45 -11.10
CA GLN A 60 -16.00 3.83 -11.58
C GLN A 60 -17.22 4.36 -10.82
N TYR A 61 -17.15 4.46 -9.50
CA TYR A 61 -18.27 4.92 -8.67
C TYR A 61 -18.27 6.43 -8.40
N HIS A 62 -17.28 7.17 -8.91
CA HIS A 62 -17.20 8.63 -8.82
C HIS A 62 -17.23 9.18 -7.39
N TRP A 63 -16.78 8.39 -6.40
CA TRP A 63 -16.67 8.86 -5.03
C TRP A 63 -15.59 9.94 -4.91
N PRO A 64 -15.73 10.90 -3.97
CA PRO A 64 -14.67 11.85 -3.69
C PRO A 64 -13.41 11.11 -3.22
N LEU A 65 -12.24 11.54 -3.71
CA LEU A 65 -10.97 10.84 -3.51
C LEU A 65 -10.69 10.53 -2.03
N LEU A 66 -10.92 11.50 -1.14
CA LEU A 66 -10.73 11.31 0.30
C LEU A 66 -11.62 10.20 0.87
N ALA A 67 -12.88 10.11 0.44
CA ALA A 67 -13.79 9.05 0.90
C ALA A 67 -13.39 7.69 0.34
N ALA A 68 -12.97 7.63 -0.93
CA ALA A 68 -12.44 6.41 -1.54
C ALA A 68 -11.18 5.90 -0.82
N MET A 69 -10.26 6.79 -0.44
CA MET A 69 -9.07 6.46 0.35
C MET A 69 -9.44 5.94 1.74
N ALA A 70 -10.33 6.62 2.46
CA ALA A 70 -10.78 6.17 3.77
C ALA A 70 -11.44 4.79 3.71
N ALA A 71 -12.31 4.56 2.72
CA ALA A 71 -12.93 3.26 2.49
C ALA A 71 -11.91 2.18 2.15
N ALA A 72 -10.91 2.47 1.32
CA ALA A 72 -9.85 1.53 0.99
C ALA A 72 -9.02 1.12 2.22
N VAL A 73 -8.71 2.06 3.12
CA VAL A 73 -8.06 1.75 4.40
C VAL A 73 -8.89 0.78 5.23
N VAL A 74 -10.20 1.00 5.33
CA VAL A 74 -11.11 0.10 6.06
C VAL A 74 -11.15 -1.28 5.41
N ILE A 75 -11.25 -1.37 4.08
CA ILE A 75 -11.28 -2.64 3.34
C ILE A 75 -9.98 -3.42 3.58
N VAL A 76 -8.82 -2.78 3.43
CA VAL A 76 -7.50 -3.42 3.63
C VAL A 76 -7.31 -3.83 5.09
N ALA A 77 -7.77 -3.03 6.05
CA ALA A 77 -7.72 -3.39 7.48
C ALA A 77 -8.54 -4.65 7.78
N VAL A 78 -9.76 -4.74 7.22
CA VAL A 78 -10.62 -5.93 7.37
C VAL A 78 -9.96 -7.16 6.73
N LEU A 79 -9.42 -7.03 5.52
CA LEU A 79 -8.68 -8.11 4.85
C LEU A 79 -7.45 -8.55 5.66
N GLY A 80 -6.72 -7.61 6.25
CA GLY A 80 -5.59 -7.88 7.13
C GLY A 80 -6.00 -8.65 8.39
N VAL A 81 -7.12 -8.29 9.03
CA VAL A 81 -7.66 -9.04 10.18
C VAL A 81 -8.08 -10.46 9.78
N ILE A 82 -8.73 -10.62 8.64
CA ILE A 82 -9.12 -11.94 8.11
C ILE A 82 -7.86 -12.79 7.89
N LEU A 83 -6.85 -12.26 7.19
CA LEU A 83 -5.58 -12.97 6.96
C LEU A 83 -4.87 -13.31 8.27
N HIS A 84 -4.85 -12.39 9.23
CA HIS A 84 -4.27 -12.66 10.53
C HIS A 84 -4.96 -13.83 11.23
N GLN A 85 -6.30 -13.85 11.24
CA GLN A 85 -7.07 -14.86 11.95
C GLN A 85 -7.00 -16.25 11.30
N PHE A 86 -7.04 -16.31 9.96
CA PHE A 86 -7.13 -17.57 9.22
C PHE A 86 -5.78 -18.12 8.76
N VAL A 87 -4.75 -17.29 8.63
CA VAL A 87 -3.43 -17.70 8.13
C VAL A 87 -2.38 -17.54 9.20
N ILE A 88 -2.22 -16.35 9.77
CA ILE A 88 -1.11 -16.06 10.69
C ILE A 88 -1.30 -16.80 12.03
N ARG A 89 -2.46 -16.66 12.67
CA ARG A 89 -2.77 -17.29 13.95
C ARG A 89 -2.60 -18.82 13.96
N PRO A 90 -3.08 -19.60 12.96
CA PRO A 90 -2.86 -21.05 12.96
C PRO A 90 -1.41 -21.43 12.67
N VAL A 91 -0.67 -20.64 11.89
CA VAL A 91 0.76 -20.88 11.64
C VAL A 91 1.57 -20.68 12.92
N LEU A 92 1.34 -19.58 13.66
CA LEU A 92 1.98 -19.36 14.97
C LEU A 92 1.52 -20.34 16.06
N GLY A 93 0.36 -20.99 15.90
CA GLY A 93 -0.12 -22.01 16.84
C GLY A 93 0.39 -23.42 16.54
N ALA A 94 1.09 -23.62 15.41
CA ALA A 94 1.63 -24.90 14.98
C ALA A 94 3.12 -25.08 15.35
N GLU A 95 3.75 -24.05 15.91
CA GLU A 95 5.07 -24.05 16.56
C GLU A 95 4.92 -24.26 18.07
#